data_AF-A0A9E3DWB7-F1
#
_entry.id   AF-A0A9E3DWB7-F1
#
_cell.length_a   1.000
_cell.length_b   1.000
_cell.length_c   1.000
_cell.angle_alpha   90.00
_cell.angle_beta   90.00
_cell.angle_gamma   90.00
#
_symmetry.space_group_name_H-M   'P 1'
#
loop_
_entity.id
_entity.type
_entity.pdbx_description
1 polymer ?
#
loop_
_entity_poly.entity_id
_entity_poly.type
_entity_poly.pdbx_seq_one_letter_code
_entity_poly.pdbx_strand_id
1 'polypeptide(L)'
;YGATPSTVTQLAGRQSIPLSQLQVPFRKLSNNVHAEILTKAAGRKVFGAGTWEAGLRALSDKLTELGVDSTGTRMVDGSGLSRMDLVSAGQLASLLMTARSRPWFQSWYDALPVAGNHDRLTGGTLRNRMGGTPAANNVHAKTGSLTAVSALSGYVTAANGEKLVFSLLENNFLADSVTDVEDAVAVRLASYGGAGSSAAAHPLPPREGRALRSGHRAGLECSWTKMC
;
A
#
# COMPACT_ATOMS: atom_id res chain seq x y z
N TYR A 1 20.60 15.30 -22.33
CA TYR A 1 20.95 13.88 -22.60
C TYR A 1 21.11 13.71 -24.10
N GLY A 2 22.17 13.03 -24.56
CA GLY A 2 22.41 12.77 -25.99
C GLY A 2 21.84 11.40 -26.40
N ALA A 3 21.31 11.29 -27.61
CA ALA A 3 20.91 10.02 -28.17
C ALA A 3 22.15 9.17 -28.49
N THR A 4 22.10 7.87 -28.20
CA THR A 4 23.11 6.93 -28.68
C THR A 4 23.14 6.97 -30.21
N PRO A 5 24.30 7.20 -30.85
CA PRO A 5 24.39 7.21 -32.31
C PRO A 5 23.91 5.88 -32.92
N SER A 6 23.28 5.93 -34.09
CA SER A 6 22.79 4.73 -34.78
C SER A 6 23.91 3.79 -35.26
N THR A 7 25.16 4.25 -35.25
CA THR A 7 26.35 3.53 -35.74
C THR A 7 27.13 2.80 -34.64
N VAL A 8 26.61 2.72 -33.41
CA VAL A 8 27.31 2.00 -32.32
C VAL A 8 27.07 0.49 -32.42
N THR A 9 28.10 -0.29 -32.08
CA THR A 9 27.97 -1.74 -31.90
C THR A 9 27.66 -2.05 -30.44
N GLN A 10 26.59 -2.81 -30.17
CA GLN A 10 26.27 -3.26 -28.82
C GLN A 10 27.28 -4.34 -28.38
N LEU A 11 28.10 -4.03 -27.37
CA LEU A 11 29.10 -4.96 -26.83
C LEU A 11 28.53 -5.98 -25.85
N ALA A 12 27.52 -5.58 -25.07
CA ALA A 12 26.85 -6.44 -24.10
C ALA A 12 25.42 -5.93 -23.85
N GLY A 13 24.55 -6.80 -23.34
CA GLY A 13 23.21 -6.45 -22.92
C GLY A 13 22.79 -7.29 -21.72
N ARG A 14 21.96 -6.71 -20.85
CA ARG A 14 21.37 -7.42 -19.72
C ARG A 14 19.87 -7.18 -19.68
N GLN A 15 19.11 -8.25 -19.53
CA GLN A 15 17.68 -8.19 -19.25
C GLN A 15 17.46 -8.37 -17.74
N SER A 16 16.48 -7.63 -17.19
CA SER A 16 16.07 -7.79 -15.81
C SER A 16 15.21 -9.05 -15.64
N ILE A 17 14.89 -9.37 -14.39
CA ILE A 17 13.77 -10.27 -14.09
C ILE A 17 12.46 -9.73 -14.70
N PRO A 18 11.48 -10.60 -14.99
CA PRO A 18 10.15 -10.17 -15.44
C PRO A 18 9.44 -9.31 -14.40
N LEU A 19 8.53 -8.44 -14.86
CA LEU A 19 7.73 -7.58 -13.98
C LEU A 19 6.93 -8.38 -12.93
N SER A 20 6.47 -9.59 -13.30
CA SER A 20 5.75 -10.49 -12.40
C SER A 20 6.58 -10.96 -11.19
N GLN A 21 7.90 -10.96 -11.30
CA GLN A 21 8.82 -11.22 -10.20
C GLN A 21 9.25 -9.92 -9.50
N LEU A 22 9.49 -8.85 -10.26
CA LEU A 22 9.88 -7.54 -9.71
C LEU A 22 8.84 -6.94 -8.76
N GLN A 23 7.55 -7.21 -9.00
CA GLN A 23 6.47 -6.73 -8.15
C GLN A 23 6.55 -7.26 -6.70
N VAL A 24 7.20 -8.40 -6.46
CA VAL A 24 7.36 -8.97 -5.11
C VAL A 24 8.20 -8.04 -4.22
N PRO A 25 9.49 -7.76 -4.50
CA PRO A 25 10.26 -6.82 -3.71
C PRO A 25 9.70 -5.39 -3.78
N PHE A 26 9.02 -5.00 -4.86
CA PHE A 26 8.34 -3.71 -4.94
C PHE A 26 7.22 -3.57 -3.90
N ARG A 27 6.24 -4.49 -3.88
CA ARG A 27 5.03 -4.34 -3.05
C ARG A 27 5.21 -4.85 -1.63
N LYS A 28 5.93 -5.97 -1.44
CA LYS A 28 6.20 -6.53 -0.11
C LYS A 28 6.99 -5.56 0.77
N LEU A 29 7.94 -4.85 0.18
CA LEU A 29 8.85 -3.93 0.89
C LEU A 29 8.48 -2.45 0.69
N SER A 30 7.43 -2.15 -0.07
CA SER A 30 6.99 -0.78 -0.37
C SER A 30 8.11 0.10 -0.95
N ASN A 31 8.78 -0.38 -2.00
CA ASN A 31 9.93 0.31 -2.57
C ASN A 31 9.50 1.50 -3.44
N ASN A 32 9.71 2.72 -2.92
CA ASN A 32 9.31 3.96 -3.60
C ASN A 32 10.06 4.17 -4.92
N VAL A 33 11.36 3.84 -4.97
CA VAL A 33 12.16 3.99 -6.20
C VAL A 33 11.63 3.09 -7.31
N HIS A 34 11.22 1.86 -7.00
CA HIS A 34 10.57 1.00 -7.98
C HIS A 34 9.28 1.62 -8.50
N ALA A 35 8.47 2.21 -7.62
CA ALA A 35 7.22 2.88 -8.01
C ALA A 35 7.49 4.02 -9.01
N GLU A 36 8.44 4.92 -8.70
CA GLU A 36 8.77 6.05 -9.59
C GLU A 36 9.33 5.61 -10.94
N ILE A 37 10.18 4.57 -10.95
CA ILE A 37 10.72 4.00 -12.19
C ILE A 37 9.60 3.37 -13.02
N LEU A 38 8.70 2.61 -12.40
CA LEU A 38 7.57 1.98 -13.09
C LEU A 38 6.60 3.01 -13.66
N THR A 39 6.33 4.10 -12.94
CA THR A 39 5.52 5.23 -13.45
C THR A 39 6.15 5.82 -14.71
N LYS A 40 7.46 6.13 -14.68
CA LYS A 40 8.17 6.65 -15.86
C LYS A 40 8.24 5.63 -17.00
N ALA A 41 8.41 4.35 -16.68
CA ALA A 41 8.43 3.28 -17.67
C ALA A 41 7.06 3.13 -18.37
N ALA A 42 5.96 3.28 -17.64
CA ALA A 42 4.61 3.34 -18.21
C ALA A 42 4.46 4.53 -19.16
N GLY A 43 4.90 5.72 -18.76
CA GLY A 43 4.92 6.91 -19.62
C GLY A 43 5.73 6.69 -20.90
N ARG A 44 6.93 6.08 -20.78
CA ARG A 44 7.77 5.76 -21.95
C ARG A 44 7.09 4.74 -22.86
N LYS A 45 6.39 3.76 -22.30
CA LYS A 45 5.72 2.71 -23.07
C LYS A 45 4.49 3.23 -23.82
N VAL A 46 3.70 4.10 -23.21
CA VAL A 46 2.41 4.57 -23.77
C VAL A 46 2.59 5.83 -24.61
N PHE A 47 3.39 6.79 -24.15
CA PHE A 47 3.52 8.12 -24.78
C PHE A 47 4.93 8.40 -25.31
N GLY A 48 5.86 7.44 -25.22
CA GLY A 48 7.24 7.65 -25.66
C GLY A 48 8.07 8.53 -24.72
N ALA A 49 7.56 8.98 -23.57
CA ALA A 49 8.27 9.87 -22.65
C ALA A 49 8.44 9.26 -21.25
N GLY A 50 9.68 9.10 -20.80
CA GLY A 50 10.02 8.57 -19.47
C GLY A 50 9.92 9.61 -18.35
N THR A 51 8.82 10.35 -18.29
CA THR A 51 8.61 11.46 -17.33
C THR A 51 7.48 11.14 -16.35
N TRP A 52 7.41 11.88 -15.24
CA TRP A 52 6.29 11.76 -14.31
C TRP A 52 4.97 12.11 -14.97
N GLU A 53 4.90 13.24 -15.67
CA GLU A 53 3.69 13.67 -16.38
C GLU A 53 3.11 12.60 -17.31
N ALA A 54 3.95 12.03 -18.18
CA ALA A 54 3.52 10.96 -19.09
C ALA A 54 3.14 9.68 -18.34
N GLY A 55 3.88 9.35 -17.27
CA GLY A 55 3.60 8.18 -16.44
C GLY A 55 2.28 8.28 -15.69
N LEU A 56 2.04 9.40 -15.01
CA LEU A 56 0.82 9.67 -14.24
C LEU A 56 -0.41 9.73 -15.15
N ARG A 57 -0.27 10.32 -16.34
CA ARG A 57 -1.31 10.24 -17.38
C ARG A 57 -1.61 8.80 -17.77
N ALA A 58 -0.57 7.99 -18.03
CA ALA A 58 -0.76 6.59 -18.41
C ALA A 58 -1.46 5.77 -17.31
N LEU A 59 -1.14 6.03 -16.04
CA LEU A 59 -1.81 5.42 -14.90
C LEU A 59 -3.28 5.86 -14.80
N SER A 60 -3.55 7.16 -14.96
CA SER A 60 -4.91 7.71 -14.94
C SER A 60 -5.78 7.11 -16.04
N ASP A 61 -5.29 7.11 -17.28
CA ASP A 61 -5.99 6.51 -18.42
C ASP A 61 -6.26 5.02 -18.18
N LYS A 62 -5.31 4.31 -17.56
CA LYS A 62 -5.47 2.89 -17.24
C LYS A 62 -6.49 2.63 -16.14
N LEU A 63 -6.58 3.49 -15.11
CA LEU A 63 -7.63 3.38 -14.08
C LEU A 63 -9.02 3.57 -14.69
N THR A 64 -9.18 4.55 -15.58
CA THR A 64 -10.42 4.77 -16.33
C THR A 64 -10.77 3.58 -17.21
N GLU A 65 -9.81 3.01 -17.94
CA GLU A 65 -10.00 1.79 -18.75
C GLU A 65 -10.45 0.60 -17.90
N LEU A 66 -9.96 0.51 -16.65
CA LEU A 66 -10.36 -0.49 -15.69
C LEU A 66 -11.75 -0.23 -15.06
N GLY A 67 -12.40 0.89 -15.40
CA GLY A 67 -13.71 1.26 -14.86
C GLY A 67 -13.65 1.77 -13.42
N VAL A 68 -12.49 2.21 -12.95
CA VAL A 68 -12.34 2.86 -11.65
C VAL A 68 -12.69 4.33 -11.82
N ASP A 69 -13.70 4.81 -11.08
CA ASP A 69 -14.06 6.23 -11.05
C ASP A 69 -12.88 7.05 -10.51
N SER A 70 -12.30 7.91 -11.34
CA SER A 70 -11.17 8.77 -10.98
C SER A 70 -11.61 10.12 -10.42
N THR A 71 -12.91 10.35 -10.21
CA THR A 71 -13.42 11.62 -9.67
C THR A 71 -12.80 11.91 -8.30
N GLY A 72 -12.15 13.07 -8.17
CA GLY A 72 -11.46 13.45 -6.94
C GLY A 72 -10.14 12.72 -6.66
N THR A 73 -9.70 11.81 -7.55
CA THR A 73 -8.34 11.24 -7.47
C THR A 73 -7.33 12.29 -7.90
N ARG A 74 -6.21 12.37 -7.17
CA ARG A 74 -5.03 13.15 -7.55
C ARG A 74 -3.80 12.28 -7.38
N MET A 75 -3.04 12.11 -8.45
CA MET A 75 -1.74 11.41 -8.42
C MET A 75 -0.65 12.41 -8.80
N VAL A 76 0.30 12.62 -7.89
CA VAL A 76 1.46 13.51 -8.01
C VAL A 76 2.74 12.69 -8.16
N ASP A 77 2.79 11.49 -7.59
CA ASP A 77 3.87 10.55 -7.80
C ASP A 77 3.37 9.09 -7.92
N GLY A 78 4.30 8.15 -8.10
CA GLY A 78 3.96 6.72 -8.20
C GLY A 78 3.99 5.96 -6.87
N SER A 79 4.60 6.52 -5.84
CA SER A 79 4.91 5.83 -4.58
C SER A 79 3.93 6.13 -3.45
N GLY A 80 3.18 7.22 -3.53
CA GLY A 80 2.35 7.72 -2.42
C GLY A 80 3.16 8.51 -1.39
N LEU A 81 4.38 8.98 -1.71
CA LEU A 81 5.18 9.81 -0.81
C LEU A 81 4.68 11.26 -0.75
N SER A 82 4.11 11.74 -1.85
CA SER A 82 3.53 13.05 -1.96
C SER A 82 2.29 13.18 -1.07
N ARG A 83 2.32 14.17 -0.17
CA ARG A 83 1.14 14.55 0.63
C ARG A 83 -0.02 15.14 -0.19
N MET A 84 0.21 15.36 -1.48
CA MET A 84 -0.80 15.87 -2.41
C MET A 84 -1.53 14.75 -3.16
N ASP A 85 -1.14 13.48 -2.95
CA ASP A 85 -1.89 12.35 -3.47
C ASP A 85 -3.23 12.21 -2.75
N LEU A 86 -4.29 12.03 -3.53
CA LEU A 86 -5.65 11.88 -3.04
C LEU A 86 -6.31 10.67 -3.71
N VAL A 87 -6.88 9.80 -2.88
CA VAL A 87 -7.67 8.65 -3.31
C VAL A 87 -8.71 8.36 -2.24
N SER A 88 -9.89 7.88 -2.63
CA SER A 88 -10.91 7.42 -1.70
C SER A 88 -10.80 5.93 -1.41
N ALA A 89 -11.31 5.50 -0.25
CA ALA A 89 -11.36 4.08 0.09
C ALA A 89 -12.21 3.28 -0.92
N GLY A 90 -13.29 3.90 -1.45
CA GLY A 90 -14.12 3.30 -2.49
C GLY A 90 -13.37 3.09 -3.80
N GLN A 91 -12.49 4.01 -4.19
CA GLN A 91 -11.64 3.87 -5.37
C GLN A 91 -10.63 2.72 -5.25
N LEU A 92 -9.96 2.60 -4.09
CA LEU A 92 -9.05 1.49 -3.84
C LEU A 92 -9.80 0.15 -3.77
N ALA A 93 -10.96 0.11 -3.12
CA ALA A 93 -11.80 -1.09 -3.10
C ALA A 93 -12.28 -1.48 -4.50
N SER A 94 -12.71 -0.51 -5.31
CA SER A 94 -13.10 -0.73 -6.72
C SER A 94 -11.95 -1.28 -7.55
N LEU A 95 -10.75 -0.70 -7.43
CA LEU A 95 -9.54 -1.20 -8.09
C LEU A 95 -9.22 -2.65 -7.68
N LEU A 96 -9.29 -2.95 -6.38
CA LEU A 96 -9.03 -4.30 -5.85
C LEU A 96 -10.08 -5.32 -6.34
N MET A 97 -11.36 -4.95 -6.39
CA MET A 97 -12.42 -5.78 -6.96
C MET A 97 -12.18 -6.02 -8.45
N THR A 98 -11.91 -4.97 -9.22
CA THR A 98 -11.62 -5.06 -10.65
C THR A 98 -10.40 -5.91 -10.94
N ALA A 99 -9.33 -5.81 -10.13
CA ALA A 99 -8.12 -6.59 -10.33
C ALA A 99 -8.39 -8.11 -10.30
N ARG A 100 -9.37 -8.58 -9.50
CA ARG A 100 -9.68 -10.02 -9.38
C ARG A 100 -10.14 -10.68 -10.67
N SER A 101 -10.73 -9.93 -11.59
CA SER A 101 -11.21 -10.46 -12.88
C SER A 101 -10.15 -10.41 -13.98
N ARG A 102 -8.93 -9.94 -13.68
CA ARG A 102 -7.89 -9.73 -14.69
C ARG A 102 -6.92 -10.91 -14.77
N PRO A 103 -6.39 -11.21 -15.97
CA PRO A 103 -5.51 -12.36 -16.17
C PRO A 103 -4.20 -12.27 -15.36
N TRP A 104 -3.78 -11.06 -14.98
CA TRP A 104 -2.58 -10.82 -14.17
C TRP A 104 -2.82 -10.89 -12.65
N PHE A 105 -4.06 -11.15 -12.21
CA PHE A 105 -4.48 -11.08 -10.81
C PHE A 105 -3.60 -11.91 -9.87
N GLN A 106 -3.29 -13.15 -10.23
CA GLN A 106 -2.56 -14.05 -9.33
C GLN A 106 -1.20 -13.45 -8.95
N SER A 107 -0.47 -12.98 -9.96
CA SER A 107 0.83 -12.35 -9.75
C SER A 107 0.72 -11.07 -8.90
N TRP A 108 -0.34 -10.27 -9.11
CA TRP A 108 -0.65 -9.10 -8.31
C TRP A 108 -0.95 -9.49 -6.85
N TYR A 109 -1.79 -10.49 -6.63
CA TYR A 109 -2.20 -10.95 -5.30
C TYR A 109 -1.02 -11.51 -4.50
N ASP A 110 -0.16 -12.31 -5.13
CA ASP A 110 1.00 -12.92 -4.50
C ASP A 110 2.05 -11.89 -4.06
N ALA A 111 2.11 -10.75 -4.74
CA ALA A 111 3.01 -9.65 -4.43
C ALA A 111 2.56 -8.81 -3.21
N LEU A 112 1.31 -8.91 -2.76
CA LEU A 112 0.83 -8.18 -1.58
C LEU A 112 1.42 -8.75 -0.28
N PRO A 113 1.88 -7.91 0.67
CA PRO A 113 2.26 -8.37 2.02
C PRO A 113 1.21 -9.30 2.64
N VAL A 114 1.67 -10.39 3.27
CA VAL A 114 0.81 -11.37 3.95
C VAL A 114 0.88 -11.17 5.46
N ALA A 115 -0.26 -10.97 6.11
CA ALA A 115 -0.33 -10.76 7.54
C ALA A 115 0.31 -11.92 8.35
N GLY A 116 1.14 -11.58 9.33
CA GLY A 116 1.72 -12.53 10.29
C GLY A 116 2.75 -13.52 9.73
N ASN A 117 3.08 -13.46 8.43
CA ASN A 117 4.08 -14.36 7.85
C ASN A 117 5.50 -13.84 8.13
N HIS A 118 6.34 -14.63 8.81
CA HIS A 118 7.66 -14.19 9.23
C HIS A 118 8.68 -13.99 8.10
N ASP A 119 8.49 -14.65 6.95
CA ASP A 119 9.41 -14.48 5.82
C ASP A 119 9.33 -13.06 5.26
N ARG A 120 10.50 -12.43 5.06
CA ARG A 120 10.56 -11.01 4.68
C ARG A 120 9.97 -10.73 3.31
N LEU A 121 10.09 -11.65 2.36
CA LEU A 121 9.54 -11.49 1.00
C LEU A 121 8.13 -12.06 0.86
N THR A 122 7.57 -12.65 1.91
CA THR A 122 6.19 -13.11 1.97
C THR A 122 5.34 -12.19 2.83
N GLY A 123 5.70 -12.01 4.10
CA GLY A 123 4.96 -11.12 4.99
C GLY A 123 5.23 -9.64 4.75
N GLY A 124 6.40 -9.28 4.23
CA GLY A 124 6.71 -7.91 3.86
C GLY A 124 6.49 -6.93 5.01
N THR A 125 5.78 -5.83 4.74
CA THR A 125 5.41 -4.82 5.74
C THR A 125 4.39 -5.31 6.79
N LEU A 126 3.75 -6.46 6.61
CA LEU A 126 2.81 -7.05 7.56
C LEU A 126 3.38 -8.22 8.37
N ARG A 127 4.67 -8.56 8.19
CA ARG A 127 5.29 -9.76 8.80
C ARG A 127 5.21 -9.81 10.34
N ASN A 128 5.13 -8.66 10.99
CA ASN A 128 5.06 -8.52 12.45
C ASN A 128 3.67 -8.08 12.93
N ARG A 129 2.66 -8.05 12.05
CA ARG A 129 1.29 -7.63 12.34
C ARG A 129 0.35 -8.82 12.26
N MET A 130 -0.68 -8.85 13.11
CA MET A 130 -1.75 -9.85 13.11
C MET A 130 -1.30 -11.33 13.23
N GLY A 131 -0.08 -11.62 13.70
CA GLY A 131 0.37 -12.98 13.98
C GLY A 131 -0.47 -13.65 15.07
N GLY A 132 -0.74 -14.95 14.93
CA GLY A 132 -1.57 -15.69 15.90
C GLY A 132 -3.06 -15.36 15.89
N THR A 133 -3.54 -14.61 14.90
CA THR A 133 -4.96 -14.25 14.73
C THR A 133 -5.56 -14.93 13.50
N PRO A 134 -6.89 -14.93 13.31
CA PRO A 134 -7.54 -15.40 12.07
C PRO A 134 -7.11 -14.66 10.79
N ALA A 135 -6.48 -13.48 10.91
CA ALA A 135 -5.93 -12.76 9.77
C ALA A 135 -4.56 -13.27 9.32
N ALA A 136 -3.82 -14.01 10.17
CA ALA A 136 -2.50 -14.54 9.85
C ALA A 136 -2.55 -15.49 8.64
N ASN A 137 -1.68 -15.29 7.65
CA ASN A 137 -1.66 -16.00 6.37
C ASN A 137 -2.98 -15.97 5.58
N ASN A 138 -3.88 -15.02 5.89
CA ASN A 138 -5.19 -14.87 5.25
C ASN A 138 -5.34 -13.45 4.67
N VAL A 139 -4.98 -12.42 5.43
CA VAL A 139 -4.99 -11.03 4.94
C VAL A 139 -3.81 -10.80 4.01
N HIS A 140 -4.10 -10.42 2.77
CA HIS A 140 -3.14 -9.99 1.76
C HIS A 140 -3.41 -8.52 1.45
N ALA A 141 -2.58 -7.62 1.96
CA ALA A 141 -2.86 -6.18 1.91
C ALA A 141 -1.62 -5.31 1.78
N LYS A 142 -1.77 -4.16 1.14
CA LYS A 142 -0.74 -3.14 1.03
C LYS A 142 -0.89 -2.15 2.18
N THR A 143 0.23 -1.83 2.84
CA THR A 143 0.32 -0.79 3.87
C THR A 143 0.67 0.58 3.27
N GLY A 144 0.30 1.65 3.94
CA GLY A 144 0.81 3.01 3.72
C GLY A 144 1.02 3.70 5.06
N SER A 145 2.13 4.42 5.21
CA SER A 145 2.43 5.13 6.46
C SER A 145 3.26 6.37 6.19
N LEU A 146 2.76 7.53 6.62
CA LEU A 146 3.46 8.82 6.71
C LEU A 146 3.07 9.47 8.05
N THR A 147 3.71 10.59 8.42
CA THR A 147 3.29 11.32 9.63
C THR A 147 1.82 11.73 9.51
N ALA A 148 1.02 11.29 10.49
CA ALA A 148 -0.44 11.46 10.58
C ALA A 148 -1.25 10.84 9.42
N VAL A 149 -0.69 9.86 8.71
CA VAL A 149 -1.38 9.11 7.65
C VAL A 149 -1.09 7.62 7.77
N SER A 150 -2.12 6.79 7.78
CA SER A 150 -2.02 5.34 7.75
C SER A 150 -3.05 4.76 6.80
N ALA A 151 -2.69 3.66 6.15
CA ALA A 151 -3.57 2.96 5.25
C ALA A 151 -3.30 1.46 5.24
N LEU A 152 -4.39 0.68 5.13
CA LEU A 152 -4.33 -0.75 4.88
C LEU A 152 -5.45 -1.13 3.90
N SER A 153 -5.08 -1.65 2.73
CA SER A 153 -6.05 -2.04 1.70
C SER A 153 -5.69 -3.38 1.08
N GLY A 154 -6.66 -4.27 0.94
CA GLY A 154 -6.40 -5.61 0.44
C GLY A 154 -7.59 -6.55 0.45
N TYR A 155 -7.26 -7.83 0.58
CA TYR A 155 -8.18 -8.95 0.53
C TYR A 155 -8.13 -9.74 1.83
N VAL A 156 -9.26 -10.35 2.18
CA VAL A 156 -9.38 -11.27 3.31
C VAL A 156 -10.47 -12.30 3.02
N THR A 157 -10.26 -13.55 3.43
CA THR A 157 -11.31 -14.56 3.42
C THR A 157 -11.92 -14.65 4.81
N ALA A 158 -13.23 -14.40 4.91
CA ALA A 158 -13.98 -14.49 6.15
C ALA A 158 -14.16 -15.94 6.60
N ALA A 159 -14.52 -16.16 7.86
CA ALA A 159 -14.69 -17.49 8.46
C ALA A 159 -15.80 -18.31 7.78
N ASN A 160 -16.80 -17.65 7.19
CA ASN A 160 -17.84 -18.26 6.37
C ASN A 160 -17.39 -18.59 4.92
N GLY A 161 -16.13 -18.34 4.56
CA GLY A 161 -15.57 -18.55 3.22
C GLY A 161 -15.78 -17.40 2.24
N GLU A 162 -16.45 -16.32 2.64
CA GLU A 162 -16.67 -15.15 1.80
C GLU A 162 -15.36 -14.41 1.54
N LYS A 163 -15.08 -14.09 0.27
CA LYS A 163 -13.86 -13.36 -0.13
C LYS A 163 -14.14 -11.86 -0.18
N LEU A 164 -13.65 -11.15 0.82
CA LEU A 164 -13.89 -9.72 1.02
C LEU A 164 -12.74 -8.87 0.47
N VAL A 165 -13.08 -7.64 0.10
CA VAL A 165 -12.14 -6.55 -0.21
C VAL A 165 -12.35 -5.47 0.84
N PHE A 166 -11.26 -4.85 1.30
CA PHE A 166 -11.33 -3.76 2.26
C PHE A 166 -10.30 -2.66 1.95
N SER A 167 -10.60 -1.45 2.41
CA SER A 167 -9.72 -0.29 2.32
C SER A 167 -9.93 0.59 3.55
N LEU A 168 -8.88 0.76 4.35
CA LEU A 168 -8.83 1.64 5.51
C LEU A 168 -7.87 2.78 5.20
N LEU A 169 -8.34 4.01 5.32
CA LEU A 169 -7.57 5.23 5.09
C LEU A 169 -7.77 6.16 6.28
N GLU A 170 -6.70 6.44 7.00
CA GLU A 170 -6.71 7.22 8.23
C GLU A 170 -5.78 8.42 8.07
N ASN A 171 -6.33 9.63 8.22
CA ASN A 171 -5.61 10.87 8.04
C ASN A 171 -5.78 11.77 9.28
N ASN A 172 -4.79 12.63 9.52
CA ASN A 172 -4.81 13.67 10.55
C ASN A 172 -4.99 13.13 11.98
N PHE A 173 -4.56 11.89 12.26
CA PHE A 173 -4.52 11.38 13.62
C PHE A 173 -3.36 12.00 14.41
N LEU A 174 -3.55 12.16 15.71
CA LEU A 174 -2.54 12.71 16.64
C LEU A 174 -1.75 11.64 17.39
N ALA A 175 -2.18 10.38 17.32
CA ALA A 175 -1.49 9.25 17.92
C ALA A 175 -0.17 8.92 17.19
N ASP A 176 0.74 8.21 17.85
CA ASP A 176 1.99 7.76 17.20
C ASP A 176 1.72 6.72 16.11
N SER A 177 0.66 5.92 16.27
CA SER A 177 0.20 4.93 15.31
C SER A 177 -1.30 4.66 15.49
N VAL A 178 -1.93 4.22 14.42
CA VAL A 178 -3.33 3.72 14.38
C VAL A 178 -3.40 2.31 13.76
N THR A 179 -2.27 1.65 13.56
CA THR A 179 -2.19 0.33 12.92
C THR A 179 -2.89 -0.77 13.70
N ASP A 180 -3.12 -0.57 15.01
CA ASP A 180 -3.90 -1.46 15.87
C ASP A 180 -5.40 -1.44 15.50
N VAL A 181 -5.94 -0.28 15.10
CA VAL A 181 -7.30 -0.16 14.56
C VAL A 181 -7.41 -0.90 13.24
N GLU A 182 -6.45 -0.70 12.34
CA GLU A 182 -6.38 -1.44 11.06
C GLU A 182 -6.34 -2.95 11.28
N ASP A 183 -5.48 -3.43 12.20
CA ASP A 183 -5.34 -4.84 12.56
C ASP A 183 -6.64 -5.39 13.15
N ALA A 184 -7.28 -4.67 14.07
CA ALA A 184 -8.54 -5.09 14.69
C ALA A 184 -9.66 -5.26 13.66
N VAL A 185 -9.78 -4.32 12.71
CA VAL A 185 -10.75 -4.43 11.61
C VAL A 185 -10.43 -5.63 10.73
N ALA A 186 -9.18 -5.80 10.30
CA ALA A 186 -8.77 -6.92 9.45
C ALA A 186 -9.01 -8.28 10.12
N VAL A 187 -8.72 -8.40 11.42
CA VAL A 187 -9.02 -9.59 12.22
C VAL A 187 -10.53 -9.83 12.34
N ARG A 188 -11.33 -8.77 12.53
CA ARG A 188 -12.79 -8.89 12.59
C ARG A 188 -13.38 -9.38 11.26
N LEU A 189 -12.88 -8.87 10.13
CA LEU A 189 -13.27 -9.33 8.80
C LEU A 189 -12.90 -10.81 8.59
N ALA A 190 -11.68 -11.22 8.98
CA ALA A 190 -11.26 -12.62 8.90
C ALA A 190 -12.13 -13.54 9.78
N SER A 191 -12.58 -13.05 10.93
CA SER A 191 -13.42 -13.79 11.88
C SER A 191 -14.92 -13.72 11.56
N TYR A 192 -15.31 -13.02 10.48
CA TYR A 192 -16.71 -12.80 10.17
C TYR A 192 -17.39 -14.10 9.73
N GLY A 193 -18.44 -14.50 10.45
CA GLY A 193 -19.22 -15.72 10.18
C GLY A 193 -20.60 -15.48 9.58
N GLY A 194 -20.95 -14.23 9.25
CA GLY A 194 -22.30 -13.82 8.82
C GLY A 194 -23.03 -12.96 9.86
N ALA A 195 -24.26 -12.53 9.52
CA ALA A 195 -25.07 -11.58 10.29
C ALA A 195 -25.43 -12.04 11.72
N GLY A 196 -25.34 -13.35 12.01
CA GLY A 196 -25.53 -13.92 13.35
C GLY A 196 -24.25 -14.10 14.17
N SER A 197 -23.07 -13.80 13.61
CA SER A 197 -21.80 -13.95 14.32
C SER A 197 -21.53 -12.77 15.26
N SER A 198 -21.96 -12.94 16.52
CA SER A 198 -21.39 -12.20 17.63
C SER A 198 -19.93 -12.65 17.77
N ALA A 199 -18.99 -11.84 17.29
CA ALA A 199 -17.66 -11.89 17.88
C ALA A 199 -17.76 -11.16 19.21
N ALA A 200 -17.27 -11.77 20.29
CA ALA A 200 -16.97 -11.03 21.51
C ALA A 200 -16.12 -9.82 21.08
N ALA A 201 -16.55 -8.61 21.45
CA ALA A 201 -15.77 -7.41 21.17
C ALA A 201 -14.36 -7.66 21.72
N HIS A 202 -13.35 -7.69 20.85
CA HIS A 202 -11.99 -7.68 21.34
C HIS A 202 -11.84 -6.34 22.06
N PRO A 203 -11.60 -6.31 23.38
CA PRO A 203 -11.42 -5.05 24.07
C PRO A 203 -10.23 -4.38 23.39
N LEU A 204 -10.44 -3.16 22.91
CA LEU A 204 -9.29 -2.32 22.57
C LEU A 204 -8.39 -2.32 23.82
N PRO A 205 -7.06 -2.49 23.67
CA PRO A 205 -6.17 -2.35 24.80
C PRO A 205 -6.49 -1.01 25.48
N PRO A 206 -6.58 -0.97 26.83
CA PRO A 206 -6.88 0.26 27.53
C PRO A 206 -5.91 1.34 27.05
N ARG A 207 -6.45 2.50 26.68
CA ARG A 207 -5.62 3.67 26.42
C ARG A 207 -4.82 3.92 27.69
N GLU A 208 -3.53 3.56 27.68
CA GLU A 208 -2.63 3.97 28.74
C GLU A 208 -2.60 5.49 28.71
N GLY A 209 -3.34 6.11 29.63
CA GLY A 209 -3.30 7.54 29.86
C GLY A 209 -1.88 7.88 30.25
N ARG A 210 -1.12 8.44 29.31
CA ARG A 210 0.22 8.94 29.62
C ARG A 210 0.05 10.07 30.62
N ALA A 211 0.40 9.80 31.87
CA ALA A 211 0.49 10.83 32.91
C ALA A 211 1.34 11.98 32.35
N LEU A 212 0.76 13.18 32.36
CA LEU A 212 1.45 14.42 32.03
C LEU A 212 2.67 14.52 32.94
N ARG A 213 3.85 14.23 32.42
CA ARG A 213 5.11 14.50 33.12
C ARG A 213 5.28 16.01 33.15
N SER A 214 4.88 16.60 34.27
CA SER A 214 5.24 17.96 34.64
C SER A 214 6.75 18.04 34.85
N GLY A 215 7.46 18.71 33.93
CA GLY A 215 8.84 19.12 34.16
C GLY A 215 9.70 19.12 32.90
N HIS A 216 9.82 20.25 32.21
CA HIS A 216 10.99 21.14 32.32
C HIS A 216 11.03 22.20 31.21
N ARG A 217 11.26 23.43 31.69
CA ARG A 217 11.98 24.58 31.11
C ARG A 217 11.60 25.07 29.72
N ALA A 218 10.93 26.22 29.75
CA ALA A 218 10.89 27.21 28.69
C ALA A 218 12.30 27.57 28.17
N GLY A 219 12.39 27.73 26.86
CA GLY A 219 13.55 28.26 26.15
C GLY A 219 14.36 27.17 25.45
N LEU A 220 14.05 26.94 24.18
CA LEU A 220 14.96 26.68 23.05
C LEU A 220 14.12 26.25 21.83
N GLU A 221 14.09 27.10 20.79
CA GLU A 221 13.51 26.78 19.48
C GLU A 221 14.25 25.59 18.84
N CYS A 222 13.51 24.58 18.38
CA CYS A 222 14.04 23.49 17.59
C CYS A 222 13.83 23.78 16.10
N SER A 223 14.89 24.25 15.45
CA SER A 223 15.04 24.20 14.01
C SER A 223 15.54 22.80 13.61
N TRP A 224 14.83 22.21 12.65
CA TRP A 224 15.27 21.13 11.74
C TRP A 224 16.23 20.07 12.29
N THR A 225 15.68 18.92 12.69
CA THR A 225 16.25 17.61 12.32
C THR A 225 15.20 16.52 12.55
N LYS A 226 14.89 15.76 11.49
CA LYS A 226 14.10 14.53 11.58
C LYS A 226 14.91 13.47 12.34
N MET A 227 14.64 13.32 13.64
CA MET A 227 14.83 12.07 14.37
C MET A 227 14.10 12.16 15.71
N CYS A 228 12.86 11.69 15.72
CA CYS A 228 12.20 11.01 16.83
C CYS A 228 11.19 10.06 16.17
#